data_AF-A0A2X3D2T2-F1
#
_entry.id   AF-A0A2X3D2T2-F1
#
_cell.length_a   1.000
_cell.length_b   1.000
_cell.length_c   1.000
_cell.angle_alpha   90.00
_cell.angle_beta   90.00
_cell.angle_gamma   90.00
#
_symmetry.space_group_name_H-M   'P 1'
#
loop_
_entity.id
_entity.type
_entity.pdbx_description
1 polymer ?
#
loop_
_entity_poly.entity_id
_entity_poly.type
_entity_poly.pdbx_seq_one_letter_code
_entity_poly.pdbx_strand_id
1 'polypeptide(L)'
;MDVPVKHFLMTRLNLTRSYGPGPVLIAVFRLAILLIMVSAGTFTLLSFSPVDPIRAYIGNDLLHVPPQQYPLIAARWGLDQPLWLRFWHWFSQVIQGDLGYSMIYNAPVAQVIGERFALSFILLASAWLLSGLLGIMLGLTAGRYLHRWPDRLICRISYLLSSLPTFWVGLITAGDICRSLAMVSGLLCLGTGSERRQCQPGGAPSPCHLADGCVKPDRHWTNCTAHSGKSGRNDAQ
;
A
#
# COMPACT_ATOMS: atom_id res chain seq x y z
N MET A 1 29.82 -15.97 -45.72
CA MET A 1 29.43 -16.44 -44.36
C MET A 1 27.94 -16.16 -44.23
N ASP A 2 27.17 -16.98 -44.92
CA ASP A 2 25.74 -16.79 -45.12
C ASP A 2 25.01 -17.60 -44.07
N VAL A 3 24.71 -16.94 -42.95
CA VAL A 3 23.86 -17.51 -41.90
C VAL A 3 22.50 -17.83 -42.54
N PRO A 4 21.89 -19.01 -42.29
CA PRO A 4 20.67 -19.45 -42.96
C PRO A 4 19.44 -18.69 -42.42
N VAL A 5 19.32 -17.41 -42.79
CA VAL A 5 18.23 -16.50 -42.45
C VAL A 5 16.86 -17.07 -42.87
N LYS A 6 16.82 -17.86 -43.95
CA LYS A 6 15.60 -18.47 -44.48
C LYS A 6 14.98 -19.51 -43.52
N HIS A 7 15.80 -20.28 -42.80
CA HIS A 7 15.30 -21.30 -41.87
C HIS A 7 14.75 -20.66 -40.59
N PHE A 8 15.37 -19.56 -40.12
CA PHE A 8 14.91 -18.80 -38.96
C PHE A 8 13.60 -18.03 -39.25
N LEU A 9 13.42 -17.53 -40.47
CA LEU A 9 12.18 -16.86 -40.91
C LEU A 9 11.01 -17.84 -41.07
N MET A 10 11.23 -19.04 -41.62
CA MET A 10 10.15 -20.04 -41.77
C MET A 10 9.67 -20.62 -40.43
N THR A 11 10.55 -20.79 -39.44
CA THR A 11 10.14 -21.23 -38.09
C THR A 11 9.31 -20.18 -37.35
N ARG A 12 9.47 -18.88 -37.67
CA ARG A 12 8.67 -17.78 -37.09
C ARG A 12 7.32 -17.59 -37.76
N LEU A 13 7.11 -18.08 -38.98
CA LEU A 13 5.84 -17.96 -39.70
C LEU A 13 4.79 -19.01 -39.30
N ASN A 14 5.18 -20.05 -38.57
CA ASN A 14 4.26 -21.06 -38.02
C ASN A 14 3.78 -20.74 -36.58
N LEU A 15 4.09 -19.53 -36.09
CA LEU A 15 3.67 -19.03 -34.78
C LEU A 15 2.41 -18.16 -34.85
N THR A 16 1.75 -18.07 -35.99
CA THR A 16 0.32 -17.69 -36.05
C THR A 16 -0.54 -18.92 -35.73
N ARG A 17 -0.19 -19.65 -34.66
CA ARG A 17 -1.15 -20.55 -34.04
C ARG A 17 -2.23 -19.63 -33.49
N SER A 18 -3.28 -19.49 -34.29
CA SER A 18 -4.50 -18.78 -33.99
C SER A 18 -4.81 -18.98 -32.51
N TYR A 19 -4.73 -17.90 -31.72
CA TYR A 19 -5.25 -17.91 -30.36
C TYR A 19 -6.77 -18.04 -30.48
N GLY A 20 -7.24 -19.25 -30.74
CA GLY A 20 -8.64 -19.60 -30.54
C GLY A 20 -9.00 -19.43 -29.05
N PRO A 21 -10.27 -19.54 -28.67
CA PRO A 21 -10.67 -19.46 -27.26
C PRO A 21 -10.01 -20.54 -26.38
N GLY A 22 -9.48 -21.62 -26.98
CA GLY A 22 -8.83 -22.74 -26.28
C GLY A 22 -7.70 -22.34 -25.31
N PRO A 23 -6.60 -21.71 -25.77
CA PRO A 23 -5.51 -21.27 -24.88
C PRO A 23 -5.96 -20.27 -23.80
N VAL A 24 -6.94 -19.40 -24.09
CA VAL A 24 -7.46 -18.43 -23.11
C VAL A 24 -8.24 -19.16 -22.01
N LEU A 25 -9.14 -20.09 -22.38
CA LEU A 25 -9.88 -20.90 -21.42
C LEU A 25 -8.96 -21.75 -20.54
N ILE A 26 -7.91 -22.34 -21.14
CA ILE A 26 -6.90 -23.09 -20.39
C ILE A 26 -6.16 -22.18 -19.40
N ALA A 27 -5.82 -20.94 -19.81
CA ALA A 27 -5.17 -19.97 -18.93
C ALA A 27 -6.08 -19.54 -17.78
N VAL A 28 -7.35 -19.22 -18.04
CA VAL A 28 -8.34 -18.84 -17.02
C VAL A 28 -8.57 -20.00 -16.04
N PHE A 29 -8.70 -21.22 -16.54
CA PHE A 29 -8.87 -22.41 -15.70
C PHE A 29 -7.65 -22.66 -14.82
N ARG A 30 -6.43 -22.57 -15.38
CA ARG A 30 -5.18 -22.67 -14.61
C ARG A 30 -5.08 -21.59 -13.53
N LEU A 31 -5.45 -20.35 -13.86
CA LEU A 31 -5.46 -19.23 -12.93
C LEU A 31 -6.48 -19.45 -11.80
N ALA A 32 -7.70 -19.89 -12.12
CA ALA A 32 -8.72 -20.21 -11.13
C ALA A 32 -8.26 -21.30 -10.16
N ILE A 33 -7.69 -22.41 -10.67
CA ILE A 33 -7.14 -23.48 -9.83
C ILE A 33 -5.99 -22.96 -8.95
N LEU A 34 -5.08 -22.17 -9.51
CA LEU A 34 -3.98 -21.57 -8.76
C LEU A 34 -4.50 -20.69 -7.62
N LEU A 35 -5.46 -19.82 -7.88
CA LEU A 35 -6.04 -18.95 -6.86
C LEU A 35 -6.72 -19.75 -5.75
N ILE A 36 -7.47 -20.81 -6.10
CA ILE A 36 -8.10 -21.69 -5.10
C ILE A 36 -7.02 -22.41 -4.26
N MET A 37 -6.00 -22.98 -4.90
CA MET A 37 -4.91 -23.68 -4.21
C MET A 37 -4.11 -22.76 -3.30
N VAL A 38 -3.77 -21.55 -3.76
CA VAL A 38 -3.04 -20.56 -2.95
C VAL A 38 -3.90 -20.08 -1.80
N SER A 39 -5.20 -19.83 -2.02
CA SER A 39 -6.11 -19.38 -0.97
C SER A 39 -6.31 -20.46 0.09
N ALA A 40 -6.60 -21.71 -0.32
CA ALA A 40 -6.75 -22.84 0.59
C ALA A 40 -5.44 -23.14 1.34
N GLY A 41 -4.30 -23.08 0.64
CA GLY A 41 -2.97 -23.22 1.23
C GLY A 41 -2.68 -22.15 2.28
N THR A 42 -3.02 -20.89 1.97
CA THR A 42 -2.86 -19.76 2.91
C THR A 42 -3.75 -19.93 4.13
N PHE A 43 -5.02 -20.30 3.96
CA PHE A 43 -5.94 -20.58 5.08
C PHE A 43 -5.44 -21.72 5.98
N THR A 44 -4.90 -22.77 5.35
CA THR A 44 -4.33 -23.93 6.07
C THR A 44 -3.07 -23.51 6.84
N LEU A 45 -2.16 -22.78 6.19
CA LEU A 45 -0.94 -22.27 6.79
C LEU A 45 -1.21 -21.32 7.96
N LEU A 46 -2.21 -20.44 7.81
CA LEU A 46 -2.67 -19.55 8.89
C LEU A 46 -3.28 -20.31 10.06
N SER A 47 -3.93 -21.45 9.82
CA SER A 47 -4.55 -22.25 10.88
C SER A 47 -3.55 -23.12 11.64
N PHE A 48 -2.46 -23.52 10.98
CA PHE A 48 -1.32 -24.16 11.64
C PHE A 48 -0.34 -23.16 12.26
N SER A 49 -0.50 -21.87 11.99
CA SER A 49 0.34 -20.83 12.56
C SER A 49 0.11 -20.72 14.07
N PRO A 50 1.16 -20.62 14.90
CA PRO A 50 1.04 -20.34 16.33
C PRO A 50 0.58 -18.90 16.62
N VAL A 51 0.43 -18.06 15.59
CA VAL A 51 0.01 -16.66 15.70
C VAL A 51 -1.51 -16.59 15.82
N ASP A 52 -2.00 -16.15 16.98
CA ASP A 52 -3.42 -15.90 17.17
C ASP A 52 -3.86 -14.64 16.38
N PRO A 53 -4.87 -14.74 15.48
CA PRO A 53 -5.30 -13.63 14.64
C PRO A 53 -5.84 -12.44 15.45
N ILE A 54 -6.43 -12.68 16.63
CA ILE A 54 -6.88 -11.61 17.53
C ILE A 54 -5.68 -10.86 18.07
N ARG A 55 -4.62 -11.58 18.46
CA ARG A 55 -3.39 -10.96 18.96
C ARG A 55 -2.63 -10.21 17.87
N ALA A 56 -2.55 -10.77 16.66
CA ALA A 56 -1.92 -10.12 15.52
C ALA A 56 -2.64 -8.84 15.10
N TYR A 57 -3.98 -8.83 15.21
CA TYR A 57 -4.80 -7.69 14.83
C TYR A 57 -4.76 -6.56 15.87
N ILE A 58 -4.91 -6.89 17.16
CA ILE A 58 -4.95 -5.90 18.25
C ILE A 58 -3.53 -5.42 18.61
N GLY A 59 -2.50 -6.22 18.35
CA GLY A 59 -1.11 -5.83 18.55
C GLY A 59 -0.82 -5.39 19.99
N ASN A 60 -0.26 -4.18 20.16
CA ASN A 60 0.06 -3.63 21.48
C ASN A 60 -1.17 -3.17 22.29
N ASP A 61 -2.35 -3.04 21.66
CA ASP A 61 -3.58 -2.66 22.37
C ASP A 61 -4.20 -3.83 23.17
N LEU A 62 -3.61 -5.02 23.11
CA LEU A 62 -4.01 -6.18 23.91
C LEU A 62 -3.94 -5.89 25.42
N LEU A 63 -3.06 -4.98 25.85
CA LEU A 63 -2.97 -4.54 27.25
C LEU A 63 -4.24 -3.80 27.72
N HIS A 64 -5.04 -3.26 26.80
CA HIS A 64 -6.26 -2.51 27.11
C HIS A 64 -7.54 -3.34 26.94
N VAL A 65 -7.46 -4.59 26.47
CA VAL A 65 -8.63 -5.45 26.28
C VAL A 65 -8.78 -6.41 27.47
N PRO A 66 -9.85 -6.29 28.29
CA PRO A 66 -10.11 -7.21 29.37
C PRO A 66 -10.23 -8.65 28.86
N PRO A 67 -9.69 -9.65 29.57
CA PRO A 67 -9.67 -11.05 29.11
C PRO A 67 -11.07 -11.64 28.91
N GLN A 68 -12.12 -11.05 29.53
CA GLN A 68 -13.50 -11.50 29.33
C GLN A 68 -14.08 -11.11 27.96
N GLN A 69 -13.53 -10.11 27.27
CA GLN A 69 -14.01 -9.68 25.95
C GLN A 69 -13.44 -10.51 24.80
N TYR A 70 -12.35 -11.24 25.05
CA TYR A 70 -11.71 -12.11 24.07
C TYR A 70 -12.63 -13.16 23.42
N PRO A 71 -13.41 -13.97 24.18
CA PRO A 71 -14.30 -14.96 23.59
C PRO A 71 -15.44 -14.34 22.78
N LEU A 72 -15.89 -13.12 23.13
CA LEU A 72 -16.89 -12.42 22.32
C LEU A 72 -16.34 -12.00 20.96
N ILE A 73 -15.08 -11.56 20.91
CA ILE A 73 -14.42 -11.18 19.67
C ILE A 73 -14.17 -12.42 18.79
N ALA A 74 -13.70 -13.52 19.39
CA ALA A 74 -13.51 -14.80 18.70
C ALA A 74 -14.81 -15.33 18.07
N ALA A 75 -15.91 -15.30 18.83
CA ALA A 75 -17.23 -15.71 18.34
C ALA A 75 -17.74 -14.81 17.21
N ARG A 76 -17.58 -13.48 17.33
CA ARG A 76 -17.97 -12.54 16.27
C ARG A 76 -17.16 -12.71 14.98
N TRP A 77 -15.90 -13.13 15.07
CA TRP A 77 -15.04 -13.37 13.91
C TRP A 77 -15.17 -14.80 13.36
N GLY A 78 -16.04 -15.62 13.94
CA GLY A 78 -16.25 -17.00 13.50
C GLY A 78 -15.02 -17.88 13.71
N LEU A 79 -14.16 -17.54 14.67
CA LEU A 79 -12.96 -18.32 14.99
C LEU A 79 -13.29 -19.67 15.64
N ASP A 80 -14.50 -19.81 16.19
CA ASP A 80 -15.00 -21.02 16.84
C ASP A 80 -15.49 -22.09 15.83
N GLN A 81 -15.57 -21.76 14.54
CA GLN A 81 -16.06 -22.67 13.50
C GLN A 81 -14.94 -23.53 12.91
N PRO A 82 -15.24 -24.76 12.44
CA PRO A 82 -14.26 -25.59 11.78
C PRO A 82 -13.72 -24.91 10.51
N LEU A 83 -12.42 -25.08 10.26
CA LEU A 83 -11.68 -24.37 9.21
C LEU A 83 -12.34 -24.45 7.82
N TRP A 84 -12.82 -25.63 7.45
CA TRP A 84 -13.48 -25.88 6.16
C TRP A 84 -14.74 -25.02 5.98
N LEU A 85 -15.54 -24.87 7.05
CA LEU A 85 -16.78 -24.10 7.01
C LEU A 85 -16.48 -22.61 6.84
N ARG A 86 -15.47 -22.11 7.57
CA ARG A 86 -15.00 -20.73 7.45
C ARG A 86 -14.49 -20.42 6.04
N PHE A 87 -13.72 -21.34 5.45
CA PHE A 87 -13.25 -21.20 4.07
C PHE A 87 -14.42 -21.20 3.08
N TRP A 88 -15.37 -22.12 3.22
CA TRP A 88 -16.52 -22.20 2.32
C TRP A 88 -17.42 -20.96 2.37
N HIS A 89 -17.69 -20.43 3.57
CA HIS A 89 -18.43 -19.18 3.75
C HIS A 89 -17.72 -18.01 3.06
N TRP A 90 -16.41 -17.84 3.30
CA TRP A 90 -15.61 -16.80 2.65
C TRP A 90 -15.60 -16.98 1.11
N PHE A 91 -15.35 -18.19 0.63
CA PHE A 91 -15.27 -18.48 -0.80
C PHE A 91 -16.59 -18.21 -1.53
N SER A 92 -17.72 -18.57 -0.91
CA SER A 92 -19.05 -18.30 -1.44
C SER A 92 -19.34 -16.80 -1.54
N GLN A 93 -18.97 -16.02 -0.53
CA GLN A 93 -19.11 -14.55 -0.53
C GLN A 93 -18.25 -13.92 -1.64
N VAL A 94 -17.00 -14.38 -1.78
CA VAL A 94 -16.09 -13.90 -2.84
C VAL A 94 -16.64 -14.16 -4.24
N ILE A 95 -17.23 -15.34 -4.49
CA ILE A 95 -17.88 -15.64 -5.77
C ILE A 95 -19.08 -14.72 -6.03
N GLN A 96 -19.80 -14.31 -4.99
CA GLN A 96 -20.92 -13.36 -5.09
C GLN A 96 -20.45 -11.91 -5.26
N GLY A 97 -19.14 -11.66 -5.24
CA GLY A 97 -18.55 -10.32 -5.35
C GLY A 97 -18.42 -9.57 -4.03
N ASP A 98 -18.73 -10.22 -2.90
CA ASP A 98 -18.53 -9.66 -1.57
C ASP A 98 -17.16 -10.08 -1.02
N LEU A 99 -16.21 -9.14 -1.03
CA LEU A 99 -14.86 -9.32 -0.49
C LEU A 99 -14.80 -9.10 1.03
N GLY A 100 -15.92 -8.72 1.65
CA GLY A 100 -16.03 -8.43 3.07
C GLY A 100 -15.63 -7.01 3.45
N TYR A 101 -15.57 -6.80 4.77
CA TYR A 101 -15.28 -5.51 5.38
C TYR A 101 -13.90 -5.51 6.02
N SER A 102 -13.06 -4.53 5.70
CA SER A 102 -11.75 -4.38 6.31
C SER A 102 -11.89 -3.68 7.66
N MET A 103 -11.52 -4.35 8.74
CA MET A 103 -11.50 -3.75 10.07
C MET A 103 -10.40 -2.70 10.25
N ILE A 104 -9.28 -2.80 9.51
CA ILE A 104 -8.14 -1.86 9.61
C ILE A 104 -8.51 -0.49 9.04
N TYR A 105 -9.02 -0.49 7.81
CA TYR A 105 -9.42 0.72 7.08
C TYR A 105 -10.86 1.18 7.37
N ASN A 106 -11.64 0.42 8.17
CA ASN A 106 -13.07 0.66 8.42
C ASN A 106 -13.87 0.95 7.13
N ALA A 107 -13.64 0.13 6.10
CA ALA A 107 -14.25 0.28 4.79
C ALA A 107 -14.41 -1.07 4.09
N PRO A 108 -15.35 -1.20 3.12
CA PRO A 108 -15.45 -2.39 2.28
C PRO A 108 -14.13 -2.68 1.56
N VAL A 109 -13.69 -3.95 1.55
CA VAL A 109 -12.40 -4.35 0.95
C VAL A 109 -12.35 -3.99 -0.54
N ALA A 110 -13.47 -4.14 -1.25
CA ALA A 110 -13.58 -3.78 -2.66
C ALA A 110 -13.24 -2.30 -2.94
N GLN A 111 -13.68 -1.39 -2.07
CA GLN A 111 -13.39 0.04 -2.21
C GLN A 111 -11.90 0.32 -1.99
N VAL A 112 -11.32 -0.24 -0.92
CA VAL A 112 -9.90 -0.06 -0.60
C VAL A 112 -9.00 -0.60 -1.71
N ILE A 113 -9.33 -1.76 -2.27
CA ILE A 113 -8.61 -2.33 -3.41
C ILE A 113 -8.77 -1.43 -4.64
N GLY A 114 -9.98 -0.93 -4.92
CA GLY A 114 -10.24 -0.04 -6.05
C GLY A 114 -9.42 1.25 -5.99
N GLU A 115 -9.39 1.92 -4.85
CA GLU A 115 -8.61 3.16 -4.64
C GLU A 115 -7.11 2.91 -4.83
N ARG A 116 -6.59 1.82 -4.25
CA ARG A 116 -5.16 1.46 -4.38
C ARG A 116 -4.79 1.01 -5.78
N PHE A 117 -5.69 0.30 -6.45
CA PHE A 117 -5.52 -0.12 -7.82
C PHE A 117 -5.42 1.09 -8.75
N ALA A 118 -6.31 2.07 -8.59
CA ALA A 118 -6.26 3.31 -9.38
C ALA A 118 -4.93 4.04 -9.21
N LEU A 119 -4.45 4.20 -7.97
CA LEU A 119 -3.14 4.81 -7.70
C LEU A 119 -1.99 4.01 -8.33
N SER A 120 -1.99 2.70 -8.15
CA SER A 120 -0.97 1.81 -8.73
C SER A 120 -0.99 1.84 -10.25
N PHE A 121 -2.17 1.92 -10.85
CA PHE A 121 -2.35 2.02 -12.30
C PHE A 121 -1.81 3.32 -12.85
N ILE A 122 -2.06 4.45 -12.20
CA ILE A 122 -1.49 5.76 -12.60
C ILE A 122 0.04 5.74 -12.52
N LEU A 123 0.61 5.16 -11.46
CA LEU A 123 2.06 5.00 -11.32
C LEU A 123 2.65 4.10 -12.41
N LEU A 124 2.02 2.94 -12.65
CA LEU A 124 2.44 2.02 -13.71
C LEU A 124 2.35 2.68 -15.09
N ALA A 125 1.23 3.33 -15.40
CA ALA A 125 0.98 3.95 -16.69
C ALA A 125 1.98 5.09 -16.95
N SER A 126 2.20 5.96 -15.96
CA SER A 126 3.18 7.05 -16.08
C SER A 126 4.61 6.53 -16.25
N ALA A 127 5.04 5.55 -15.45
CA ALA A 127 6.36 4.94 -15.59
C ALA A 127 6.53 4.25 -16.95
N TRP A 128 5.53 3.51 -17.41
CA TRP A 128 5.55 2.81 -18.69
C TRP A 128 5.59 3.77 -19.88
N LEU A 129 4.80 4.84 -19.84
CA LEU A 129 4.80 5.88 -20.89
C LEU A 129 6.14 6.61 -20.95
N LEU A 130 6.68 7.05 -19.80
CA LEU A 130 7.97 7.73 -19.74
C LEU A 130 9.11 6.81 -20.18
N SER A 131 9.14 5.58 -19.68
CA SER A 131 10.14 4.59 -20.08
C SER A 131 10.05 4.23 -21.56
N GLY A 132 8.84 4.07 -22.09
CA GLY A 132 8.60 3.78 -23.50
C GLY A 132 9.07 4.93 -24.39
N LEU A 133 8.71 6.16 -24.06
CA LEU A 133 9.11 7.34 -24.81
C LEU A 133 10.64 7.53 -24.80
N LEU A 134 11.27 7.48 -23.63
CA LEU A 134 12.73 7.58 -23.51
C LEU A 134 13.44 6.44 -24.23
N GLY A 135 12.94 5.21 -24.09
CA GLY A 135 13.49 4.02 -24.75
C GLY A 135 13.44 4.13 -26.27
N ILE A 136 12.31 4.62 -26.83
CA ILE A 136 12.16 4.82 -28.27
C ILE A 136 13.09 5.93 -28.76
N MET A 137 13.18 7.08 -28.05
CA MET A 137 14.07 8.17 -28.44
C MET A 137 15.54 7.74 -28.44
N LEU A 138 15.98 7.04 -27.38
CA LEU A 138 17.34 6.51 -27.28
C LEU A 138 17.61 5.43 -28.33
N GLY A 139 16.64 4.54 -28.57
CA GLY A 139 16.75 3.47 -29.57
C GLY A 139 16.85 4.01 -31.01
N LEU A 140 16.03 5.00 -31.37
CA LEU A 140 16.11 5.68 -32.67
C LEU A 140 17.44 6.41 -32.85
N THR A 141 17.93 7.06 -31.79
CA THR A 141 19.23 7.75 -31.80
C THR A 141 20.38 6.77 -31.98
N ALA A 142 20.39 5.66 -31.23
CA ALA A 142 21.39 4.61 -31.38
C ALA A 142 21.37 4.00 -32.80
N GLY A 143 20.18 3.72 -33.34
CA GLY A 143 20.02 3.21 -34.71
C GLY A 143 20.50 4.18 -35.79
N ARG A 144 20.27 5.49 -35.62
CA ARG A 144 20.73 6.51 -36.57
C ARG A 144 22.24 6.71 -36.55
N TYR A 145 22.88 6.58 -35.38
CA TYR A 145 24.33 6.77 -35.19
C TYR A 145 25.08 5.44 -35.03
N LEU A 146 24.71 4.43 -35.82
CA LEU A 146 25.27 3.09 -35.74
C LEU A 146 26.82 3.08 -35.78
N HIS A 147 27.43 2.37 -34.83
CA HIS A 147 28.89 2.26 -34.63
C HIS A 147 29.63 3.55 -34.24
N ARG A 148 28.92 4.66 -34.05
CA ARG A 148 29.49 5.93 -33.56
C ARG A 148 29.45 6.01 -32.03
N TRP A 149 30.05 7.06 -31.48
CA TRP A 149 30.10 7.28 -30.03
C TRP A 149 28.72 7.28 -29.33
N PRO A 150 27.65 7.91 -29.87
CA PRO A 150 26.34 7.94 -29.20
C PRO A 150 25.76 6.54 -29.00
N ASP A 151 25.82 5.70 -30.03
CA ASP A 151 25.41 4.29 -29.98
C ASP A 151 26.19 3.50 -28.92
N ARG A 152 27.52 3.63 -28.90
CA ARG A 152 28.37 2.95 -27.91
C ARG A 152 28.08 3.42 -26.48
N LEU A 153 27.81 4.70 -26.27
CA LEU A 153 27.49 5.24 -24.95
C LEU A 153 26.15 4.69 -24.44
N ILE A 154 25.11 4.75 -25.27
CA ILE A 154 23.77 4.24 -24.94
C ILE A 154 23.85 2.75 -24.61
N CYS A 155 24.49 1.94 -25.46
CA CYS A 155 24.66 0.51 -25.20
C CYS A 155 25.39 0.22 -23.89
N ARG A 156 26.50 0.92 -23.61
CA ARG A 156 27.24 0.75 -22.34
C ARG A 156 26.37 1.05 -21.13
N ILE A 157 25.63 2.17 -21.15
CA ILE A 157 24.72 2.53 -20.06
C ILE A 157 23.63 1.48 -19.89
N SER A 158 23.01 1.00 -20.97
CA SER A 158 21.99 -0.05 -20.92
C SER A 158 22.53 -1.35 -20.31
N TYR A 159 23.72 -1.79 -20.69
CA TYR A 159 24.35 -2.98 -20.11
C TYR A 159 24.68 -2.81 -18.63
N LEU A 160 25.19 -1.65 -18.24
CA LEU A 160 25.46 -1.34 -16.83
C LEU A 160 24.17 -1.39 -16.01
N LEU A 161 23.11 -0.70 -16.45
CA LEU A 161 21.82 -0.70 -15.76
C LEU A 161 21.19 -2.09 -15.68
N SER A 162 21.28 -2.90 -16.75
CA SER A 162 20.74 -4.26 -16.76
C SER A 162 21.50 -5.22 -15.86
N SER A 163 22.75 -4.92 -15.52
CA SER A 163 23.59 -5.75 -14.65
C SER A 163 23.41 -5.41 -13.16
N LEU A 164 22.89 -4.22 -12.86
CA LEU A 164 22.63 -3.79 -11.50
C LEU A 164 21.28 -4.35 -11.02
N PRO A 165 21.18 -4.88 -9.79
CA PRO A 165 19.90 -5.25 -9.21
C PRO A 165 18.96 -4.05 -9.13
N THR A 166 17.70 -4.23 -9.55
CA THR A 166 16.70 -3.15 -9.63
C THR A 166 16.45 -2.47 -8.28
N PHE A 167 16.47 -3.23 -7.18
CA PHE A 167 16.32 -2.67 -5.83
C PHE A 167 17.46 -1.72 -5.46
N TRP A 168 18.70 -1.98 -5.92
CA TRP A 168 19.87 -1.18 -5.61
C TRP A 168 19.78 0.19 -6.28
N VAL A 169 19.40 0.20 -7.56
CA VAL A 169 19.13 1.44 -8.33
C VAL A 169 18.00 2.23 -7.68
N GLY A 170 16.93 1.55 -7.25
CA GLY A 170 15.80 2.17 -6.56
C GLY A 170 16.19 2.82 -5.23
N LEU A 171 17.01 2.16 -4.41
CA LEU A 171 17.47 2.71 -3.13
C LEU A 171 18.38 3.93 -3.32
N ILE A 172 19.30 3.90 -4.30
CA ILE A 172 20.18 5.05 -4.60
C ILE A 172 19.36 6.24 -5.08
N THR A 173 18.50 6.03 -6.08
CA THR A 173 17.67 7.11 -6.62
C THR A 173 16.74 7.68 -5.56
N ALA A 174 16.13 6.86 -4.70
CA ALA A 174 15.32 7.35 -3.58
C ALA A 174 16.13 8.20 -2.59
N GLY A 175 17.35 7.77 -2.25
CA GLY A 175 18.25 8.52 -1.36
C GLY A 175 18.69 9.86 -1.96
N ASP A 176 19.03 9.88 -3.25
CA ASP A 176 19.42 11.09 -3.96
C ASP A 176 18.25 12.07 -4.11
N ILE A 177 17.05 11.56 -4.41
CA ILE A 177 15.82 12.35 -4.45
C ILE A 177 15.54 12.97 -3.08
N CYS A 178 15.66 12.19 -2.00
CA CYS A 178 15.48 12.70 -0.63
C CYS A 178 16.47 13.82 -0.30
N ARG A 179 17.75 13.66 -0.66
CA ARG A 179 18.79 14.68 -0.45
C ARG A 179 18.53 15.94 -1.27
N SER A 180 18.12 15.78 -2.53
CA SER A 180 17.77 16.89 -3.41
C SER A 180 16.55 17.66 -2.88
N LEU A 181 15.53 16.96 -2.39
CA LEU A 181 14.34 17.56 -1.80
C LEU A 181 14.66 18.27 -0.47
N ALA A 182 15.54 17.70 0.36
CA ALA A 182 16.00 18.36 1.58
C ALA A 182 16.77 19.65 1.29
N MET A 183 17.61 19.66 0.24
CA MET A 183 18.34 20.85 -0.21
C MET A 183 17.39 21.93 -0.76
N VAL A 184 16.39 21.53 -1.55
CA VAL A 184 15.36 22.45 -2.09
C VAL A 184 14.47 23.00 -0.97
N SER A 185 14.07 22.17 0.01
CA SER A 185 13.31 22.62 1.18
C SER A 185 14.13 23.56 2.07
N GLY A 186 15.44 23.31 2.22
CA GLY A 186 16.36 24.20 2.93
C GLY A 186 16.52 25.56 2.24
N LEU A 187 16.62 25.57 0.90
CA LEU A 187 16.60 26.81 0.11
C LEU A 187 15.25 27.54 0.19
N LEU A 188 14.13 26.81 0.22
CA LEU A 188 12.79 27.38 0.35
C LEU A 188 12.58 28.02 1.73
N CYS A 189 13.10 27.41 2.79
CA CYS A 189 13.11 27.99 4.14
C CYS A 189 13.98 29.25 4.26
N LEU A 190 15.09 29.36 3.51
CA LEU A 190 15.89 30.58 3.44
C LEU A 190 15.20 31.69 2.61
N GLY A 191 14.28 31.33 1.72
CA GLY A 191 13.52 32.27 0.88
C GLY A 191 12.26 32.84 1.52
N THR A 192 11.69 32.16 2.53
CA THR A 192 10.51 32.65 3.27
C THR A 192 10.90 32.97 4.71
N GLY A 193 11.28 34.22 4.97
CA GLY A 193 11.35 34.76 6.34
C GLY A 193 9.96 34.76 6.97
N SER A 194 9.62 33.69 7.69
CA SER A 194 8.33 33.55 8.39
C SER A 194 8.49 32.52 9.50
N GLU A 195 9.04 32.97 10.63
CA GLU A 195 9.12 32.25 11.91
C GLU A 195 7.77 31.59 12.28
N ARG A 196 7.68 30.26 12.13
CA ARG A 196 6.75 29.46 12.94
C ARG A 196 7.46 29.02 14.20
N ARG A 197 6.90 29.48 15.33
CA ARG A 197 7.17 28.98 16.68
C ARG A 197 7.03 27.45 16.70
N GLN A 198 8.12 26.76 17.01
CA GLN A 198 8.12 25.34 17.30
C GLN A 198 7.64 25.13 18.74
N CYS A 199 6.54 24.39 18.91
CA CYS A 199 6.26 23.74 20.19
C CYS A 199 7.18 22.53 20.31
N GLN A 200 8.30 22.71 21.01
CA GLN A 200 9.22 21.64 21.41
C GLN A 200 8.58 20.82 22.55
N PRO A 201 8.56 19.48 22.51
CA PRO A 201 8.18 18.68 23.67
C PRO A 201 9.34 18.70 24.66
N GLY A 202 9.19 19.37 25.80
CA GLY A 202 10.15 19.27 26.91
C GLY A 202 10.52 20.55 27.67
N GLY A 203 9.86 21.68 27.45
CA GLY A 203 10.10 22.91 28.22
C GLY A 203 8.88 23.32 29.07
N ALA A 204 9.12 23.78 30.30
CA ALA A 204 8.09 24.23 31.25
C ALA A 204 7.15 25.30 30.65
N PRO A 205 5.84 25.31 31.01
CA PRO A 205 4.87 26.21 30.41
C PRO A 205 5.06 27.64 30.91
N SER A 206 5.38 28.56 30.00
CA SER A 206 5.16 29.99 30.20
C SER A 206 3.66 30.33 29.98
N PRO A 207 3.12 31.36 30.63
CA PRO A 207 1.68 31.62 30.64
C PRO A 207 1.22 32.17 29.28
N CYS A 208 0.43 31.39 28.55
CA CYS A 208 -0.37 31.89 27.43
C CYS A 208 -1.60 32.60 27.98
N HIS A 209 -1.74 33.88 27.66
CA HIS A 209 -2.96 34.65 27.90
C HIS A 209 -4.17 33.97 27.25
N LEU A 210 -5.19 33.71 28.07
CA LEU A 210 -6.51 33.21 27.68
C LEU A 210 -7.22 34.20 26.74
N ALA A 211 -7.36 33.83 25.48
CA ALA A 211 -8.59 34.08 24.74
C ALA A 211 -8.83 32.82 23.89
N ASP A 212 -10.07 32.34 23.94
CA ASP A 212 -10.62 31.20 23.21
C ASP A 212 -10.40 29.83 23.87
N GLY A 213 -11.50 29.36 24.46
CA GLY A 213 -11.58 28.23 25.38
C GLY A 213 -11.08 26.90 24.82
N CYS A 214 -10.25 26.24 25.62
CA CYS A 214 -10.07 24.80 25.61
C CYS A 214 -10.48 24.26 26.99
N VAL A 215 -11.57 23.50 27.03
CA VAL A 215 -11.98 22.72 28.21
C VAL A 215 -11.21 21.40 28.18
N LYS A 216 -10.47 21.13 29.26
CA LYS A 216 -9.74 19.89 29.53
C LYS A 216 -10.69 18.86 30.17
N PRO A 217 -10.73 17.59 29.75
CA PRO A 217 -11.40 16.55 30.53
C PRO A 217 -10.38 15.96 31.52
N ASP A 218 -10.53 16.28 32.81
CA ASP A 218 -9.66 15.71 33.84
C ASP A 218 -10.07 14.28 34.20
N ARG A 219 -9.06 13.42 34.19
CA ARG A 219 -9.10 12.01 34.56
C ARG A 219 -8.91 11.93 36.08
N HIS A 220 -9.99 11.87 36.85
CA HIS A 220 -10.03 11.16 38.13
C HIS A 220 -11.48 10.82 38.49
N TRP A 221 -11.70 9.52 38.72
CA TRP A 221 -12.95 8.95 39.18
C TRP A 221 -13.30 9.47 40.57
N THR A 222 -14.32 10.31 40.68
CA THR A 222 -15.18 10.37 41.86
C THR A 222 -16.53 10.95 41.47
N ASN A 223 -17.60 10.23 41.81
CA ASN A 223 -18.99 10.65 41.74
C ASN A 223 -19.17 12.14 42.03
N CYS A 224 -19.82 12.87 41.12
CA CYS A 224 -20.64 14.02 41.49
C CYS A 224 -21.92 13.96 40.66
N THR A 225 -22.94 13.41 41.32
CA THR A 225 -24.36 13.52 41.01
C THR A 225 -24.72 14.94 40.60
N ALA A 226 -25.42 15.07 39.48
CA ALA A 226 -26.00 16.31 39.01
C ALA A 226 -27.05 16.81 40.02
N HIS A 227 -26.64 17.67 40.95
CA HIS A 227 -27.57 18.46 41.75
C HIS A 227 -27.91 19.72 40.97
N SER A 228 -29.15 19.74 40.46
CA SER A 228 -29.88 20.94 40.08
C SER A 228 -29.87 21.93 41.27
N GLY A 229 -29.38 23.15 41.03
CA GLY A 229 -29.32 24.20 42.04
C GLY A 229 -29.02 25.55 41.39
N LYS A 230 -30.08 26.33 41.16
CA LYS A 230 -30.08 27.66 40.55
C LYS A 230 -29.08 28.60 41.24
N SER A 231 -28.22 29.24 40.44
CA SER A 231 -27.47 30.43 40.86
C SER A 231 -28.46 31.54 41.21
N GLY A 232 -28.45 31.94 42.47
CA GLY A 232 -29.19 33.07 42.99
C GLY A 232 -28.84 34.35 42.24
N ARG A 233 -29.89 35.08 41.90
CA ARG A 233 -29.87 36.42 41.34
C ARG A 233 -30.99 37.19 42.05
N ASN A 234 -30.61 38.36 42.57
CA ASN A 234 -31.48 39.44 43.05
C ASN A 234 -32.20 39.15 44.39
N ASP A 235 -32.60 40.09 45.22
CA ASP A 235 -32.37 41.53 45.44
C ASP A 235 -33.03 41.78 46.82
N ALA A 236 -32.67 42.87 47.48
CA ALA A 236 -33.39 43.62 48.52
C ALA A 236 -34.66 43.04 49.19
N GLN A 237 -34.68 43.24 50.53
CA GLN A 237 -35.77 43.18 51.52
C GLN A 237 -35.88 41.91 52.37
#